data_AF-A0A0M7A2B9-F1
#
_entry.id   AF-A0A0M7A2B9-F1
#
_cell.length_a   1.000
_cell.length_b   1.000
_cell.length_c   1.000
_cell.angle_alpha   90.00
_cell.angle_beta   90.00
_cell.angle_gamma   90.00
#
_symmetry.space_group_name_H-M   'P 1'
#
loop_
_entity.id
_entity.type
_entity.pdbx_description
1 polymer ?
#
loop_
_entity_poly.entity_id
_entity_poly.type
_entity_poly.pdbx_seq_one_letter_code
_entity_poly.pdbx_strand_id
1 'polypeptide(L)'
;MTRLTWQPEGSEAIEAKDLKVRLAREFADYVRKGHADFAKFIECRKNGDHEIVSFSLQIEIPQRPEYPFHDHETVSVLFMDNGLAPVILVARADFPDTPHQSLVARGFPYQLCVDDRPWEDVKSAYTASEILQRVASWFARATQGELHDARQPLDPTIFGNSFEIVFRLAAEDENSENHDLAVYRYDDDARYLFVEPRSSGKEHKTAASFNLVRCVLNPTHMKRMRHAPADLRELANLLTSGGCDLPSKVKQTIDAWQGSEEQAHHQNAPFCFLVTMPILHPESGDTGAVSTVAFVTDRSAGEVGEVLGLLFRNERDVRPTAAFSRKLFATPNLEKADLVRLFPGIVHRDFDCAAAAVYSGRTTPMAERVLLVGAGSLGSAIAEALVREGLFKWTILDDDVLLPHNLSRHTLNAGAMGQLKARMLARRLHMIRHDTDPRAIVANLFDAERSDEVNQAFDDADFVIDASASVPAARAISDWASKARRISAFFTPDGGLPS
;
A
#
# COMPACT_ATOMS: atom_id res chain seq x y z
N MET A 1 -31.61 12.14 -26.26
CA MET A 1 -31.93 10.96 -25.44
C MET A 1 -30.63 10.42 -24.89
N THR A 2 -30.33 10.73 -23.62
CA THR A 2 -29.19 10.15 -22.91
C THR A 2 -29.42 8.65 -22.83
N ARG A 3 -28.50 7.84 -23.39
CA ARG A 3 -28.63 6.37 -23.35
C ARG A 3 -28.45 5.93 -21.89
N LEU A 4 -29.44 5.24 -21.32
CA LEU A 4 -29.44 4.79 -19.92
C LEU A 4 -28.55 3.57 -19.69
N THR A 5 -28.32 2.77 -20.74
CA THR A 5 -27.46 1.59 -20.72
C THR A 5 -26.04 1.91 -21.20
N TRP A 6 -25.05 1.17 -20.71
CA TRP A 6 -23.69 1.30 -21.21
C TRP A 6 -23.56 0.64 -22.58
N GLN A 7 -23.26 1.46 -23.60
CA GLN A 7 -23.06 1.00 -24.97
C GLN A 7 -21.67 1.45 -25.43
N PRO A 8 -20.61 0.67 -25.18
CA PRO A 8 -19.27 1.03 -25.61
C PRO A 8 -19.20 1.13 -27.15
N GLU A 9 -18.32 1.99 -27.64
CA GLU A 9 -18.13 2.19 -29.07
C GLU A 9 -17.77 0.86 -29.77
N GLY A 10 -18.38 0.60 -30.93
CA GLY A 10 -18.22 -0.67 -31.65
C GLY A 10 -19.04 -1.85 -31.11
N SER A 11 -19.78 -1.68 -30.01
CA SER A 11 -20.65 -2.75 -29.51
C SER A 11 -21.91 -2.96 -30.37
N GLU A 12 -22.27 -4.21 -30.60
CA GLU A 12 -23.47 -4.61 -31.36
C GLU A 12 -24.54 -5.19 -30.43
N ALA A 13 -25.80 -4.87 -30.67
CA ALA A 13 -26.91 -5.49 -29.95
C ALA A 13 -27.05 -6.96 -30.40
N ILE A 14 -27.21 -7.87 -29.45
CA ILE A 14 -27.37 -9.31 -29.71
C ILE A 14 -28.53 -9.86 -28.90
N GLU A 15 -29.11 -10.98 -29.34
CA GLU A 15 -30.13 -11.67 -28.55
C GLU A 15 -29.49 -12.47 -27.42
N ALA A 16 -30.21 -12.63 -26.30
CA ALA A 16 -29.69 -13.36 -25.14
C ALA A 16 -29.30 -14.82 -25.44
N LYS A 17 -29.99 -15.45 -26.40
CA LYS A 17 -29.68 -16.81 -26.88
C LYS A 17 -28.33 -16.91 -27.61
N ASP A 18 -27.85 -15.79 -28.15
CA ASP A 18 -26.63 -15.72 -28.97
C ASP A 18 -25.39 -15.34 -28.12
N LEU A 19 -25.57 -15.17 -26.81
CA LEU A 19 -24.48 -15.05 -25.83
C LEU A 19 -23.68 -16.36 -25.76
N LYS A 20 -22.35 -16.24 -25.93
CA LYS A 20 -21.38 -17.33 -25.88
C LYS A 20 -20.88 -17.61 -24.47
N VAL A 21 -20.70 -16.58 -23.66
CA VAL A 21 -20.22 -16.74 -22.28
C VAL A 21 -21.34 -17.39 -21.47
N ARG A 22 -21.06 -18.59 -20.94
CA ARG A 22 -22.06 -19.40 -20.24
C ARG A 22 -22.78 -18.61 -19.14
N LEU A 23 -22.01 -17.93 -18.29
CA LEU A 23 -22.55 -17.14 -17.17
C LEU A 23 -23.34 -15.93 -17.64
N ALA A 24 -22.96 -15.29 -18.75
CA ALA A 24 -23.72 -14.18 -19.34
C ALA A 24 -25.10 -14.64 -19.80
N ARG A 25 -25.16 -15.79 -20.50
CA ARG A 25 -26.42 -16.38 -20.96
C ARG A 25 -27.31 -16.80 -19.79
N GLU A 26 -26.74 -17.49 -18.79
CA GLU A 26 -27.47 -17.89 -17.58
C GLU A 26 -28.01 -16.65 -16.82
N PHE A 27 -27.22 -15.58 -16.74
CA PHE A 27 -27.63 -14.31 -16.12
C PHE A 27 -28.75 -13.61 -16.90
N ALA A 28 -28.61 -13.47 -18.22
CA ALA A 28 -29.63 -12.89 -19.08
C ALA A 28 -30.95 -13.67 -18.99
N ASP A 29 -30.90 -15.00 -19.01
CA ASP A 29 -32.08 -15.85 -18.84
C ASP A 29 -32.72 -15.70 -17.47
N TYR A 30 -31.92 -15.63 -16.41
CA TYR A 30 -32.40 -15.46 -15.03
C TYR A 30 -33.17 -14.15 -14.86
N VAL A 31 -32.62 -13.04 -15.35
CA VAL A 31 -33.27 -11.72 -15.29
C VAL A 31 -34.50 -11.66 -16.22
N ARG A 32 -34.47 -12.29 -17.41
CA ARG A 32 -35.63 -12.32 -18.33
C ARG A 32 -36.81 -13.13 -17.81
N LYS A 33 -36.55 -14.22 -17.08
CA LYS A 33 -37.59 -15.11 -16.54
C LYS A 33 -38.36 -14.49 -15.36
N GLY A 34 -38.02 -13.27 -14.93
CA GLY A 34 -38.78 -12.54 -13.93
C GLY A 34 -38.68 -13.16 -12.53
N HIS A 35 -37.62 -13.91 -12.22
CA HIS A 35 -37.40 -14.48 -10.89
C HIS A 35 -37.06 -13.41 -9.81
N ALA A 36 -37.05 -12.14 -10.19
CA ALA A 36 -36.85 -10.99 -9.33
C ALA A 36 -37.86 -9.91 -9.72
N ASP A 37 -38.92 -9.74 -8.95
CA ASP A 37 -39.93 -8.67 -9.14
C ASP A 37 -39.28 -7.27 -9.18
N PHE A 38 -38.07 -7.17 -8.65
CA PHE A 38 -37.25 -5.97 -8.53
C PHE A 38 -36.20 -5.81 -9.65
N ALA A 39 -36.10 -6.71 -10.64
CA ALA A 39 -35.13 -6.60 -11.73
C ALA A 39 -35.77 -6.83 -13.11
N LYS A 40 -35.53 -5.91 -14.06
CA LYS A 40 -36.11 -5.96 -15.41
C LYS A 40 -35.03 -5.93 -16.48
N PHE A 41 -34.96 -6.99 -17.28
CA PHE A 41 -34.05 -7.08 -18.43
C PHE A 41 -34.26 -5.91 -19.41
N ILE A 42 -33.16 -5.36 -19.95
CA ILE A 42 -33.20 -4.28 -20.95
C ILE A 42 -32.63 -4.76 -22.29
N GLU A 43 -31.33 -5.08 -22.36
CA GLU A 43 -30.67 -5.48 -23.60
C GLU A 43 -29.43 -6.35 -23.35
N CYS A 44 -28.98 -7.05 -24.40
CA CYS A 44 -27.66 -7.68 -24.45
C CYS A 44 -26.84 -7.05 -25.58
N ARG A 45 -25.53 -6.91 -25.36
CA ARG A 45 -24.59 -6.43 -26.37
C ARG A 45 -23.32 -7.26 -26.40
N LYS A 46 -22.64 -7.25 -27.54
CA LYS A 46 -21.33 -7.85 -27.74
C LYS A 46 -20.32 -6.79 -28.16
N ASN A 47 -19.12 -6.84 -27.59
CA ASN A 47 -18.01 -5.98 -27.98
C ASN A 47 -16.70 -6.78 -28.00
N GLY A 48 -16.28 -7.21 -29.20
CA GLY A 48 -15.17 -8.17 -29.34
C GLY A 48 -15.48 -9.49 -28.63
N ASP A 49 -14.63 -9.88 -27.68
CA ASP A 49 -14.79 -11.09 -26.86
C ASP A 49 -15.57 -10.83 -25.56
N HIS A 50 -16.11 -9.63 -25.39
CA HIS A 50 -16.89 -9.24 -24.22
C HIS A 50 -18.39 -9.27 -24.50
N GLU A 51 -19.17 -9.67 -23.50
CA GLU A 51 -20.62 -9.70 -23.56
C GLU A 51 -21.21 -8.86 -22.41
N ILE A 52 -22.23 -8.05 -22.71
CA ILE A 52 -22.83 -7.12 -21.76
C ILE A 52 -24.30 -7.48 -21.62
N VAL A 53 -24.76 -7.62 -20.37
CA VAL A 53 -26.18 -7.76 -20.04
C VAL A 53 -26.61 -6.57 -19.20
N SER A 54 -27.57 -5.79 -19.70
CA SER A 54 -28.10 -4.60 -19.02
C SER A 54 -29.52 -4.84 -18.50
N PHE A 55 -29.79 -4.37 -17.29
CA PHE A 55 -31.08 -4.48 -16.63
C PHE A 55 -31.36 -3.28 -15.74
N SER A 56 -32.63 -3.03 -15.48
CA SER A 56 -33.10 -2.07 -14.48
C SER A 56 -33.26 -2.79 -13.15
N LEU A 57 -32.70 -2.24 -12.09
CA LEU A 57 -32.81 -2.76 -10.72
C LEU A 57 -33.60 -1.76 -9.88
N GLN A 58 -34.68 -2.22 -9.26
CA GLN A 58 -35.40 -1.46 -8.25
C GLN A 58 -34.58 -1.47 -6.94
N ILE A 59 -34.35 -0.29 -6.38
CA ILE A 59 -33.58 -0.10 -5.16
C ILE A 59 -34.52 0.18 -4.00
N GLU A 60 -34.28 -0.49 -2.87
CA GLU A 60 -34.93 -0.16 -1.60
C GLU A 60 -34.28 1.09 -1.00
N ILE A 61 -34.88 2.24 -1.28
CA ILE A 61 -34.42 3.54 -0.78
C ILE A 61 -35.12 3.85 0.56
N PRO A 62 -34.37 3.98 1.67
CA PRO A 62 -34.94 4.39 2.95
C PRO A 62 -35.38 5.85 2.92
N GLN A 63 -36.18 6.28 3.90
CA GLN A 63 -36.69 7.65 3.96
C GLN A 63 -35.59 8.73 4.03
N ARG A 64 -34.41 8.36 4.54
CA ARG A 64 -33.21 9.21 4.59
C ARG A 64 -32.03 8.42 4.01
N PRO A 65 -31.87 8.42 2.68
CA PRO A 65 -30.77 7.70 2.05
C PRO A 65 -29.47 8.49 2.18
N GLU A 66 -28.37 7.78 2.36
CA GLU A 66 -27.02 8.38 2.38
C GLU A 66 -26.63 8.96 1.01
N TYR A 67 -27.04 8.29 -0.07
CA TYR A 67 -26.72 8.68 -1.44
C TYR A 67 -27.99 8.86 -2.31
N PRO A 68 -27.97 9.78 -3.29
CA PRO A 68 -29.10 10.06 -4.16
C PRO A 68 -29.23 9.03 -5.30
N PHE A 69 -29.53 7.78 -4.95
CA PHE A 69 -29.88 6.76 -5.94
C PHE A 69 -31.29 7.01 -6.49
N HIS A 70 -31.52 6.59 -7.73
CA HIS A 70 -32.86 6.50 -8.28
C HIS A 70 -33.58 5.26 -7.75
N ASP A 71 -34.91 5.33 -7.69
CA ASP A 71 -35.77 4.18 -7.35
C ASP A 71 -35.51 2.98 -8.28
N HIS A 72 -35.12 3.26 -9.52
CA HIS A 72 -34.63 2.30 -10.49
C HIS A 72 -33.28 2.73 -11.06
N GLU A 73 -32.23 1.93 -10.86
CA GLU A 73 -30.92 2.13 -11.48
C GLU A 73 -30.72 1.17 -12.65
N THR A 74 -30.09 1.68 -13.71
CA THR A 74 -29.69 0.83 -14.84
C THR A 74 -28.28 0.29 -14.59
N VAL A 75 -28.18 -1.03 -14.44
CA VAL A 75 -26.94 -1.75 -14.21
C VAL A 75 -26.58 -2.56 -15.44
N SER A 76 -25.30 -2.58 -15.80
CA SER A 76 -24.75 -3.43 -16.86
C SER A 76 -23.70 -4.36 -16.29
N VAL A 77 -23.77 -5.64 -16.65
CA VAL A 77 -22.76 -6.64 -16.26
C VAL A 77 -21.97 -7.03 -17.48
N LEU A 78 -20.65 -6.80 -17.43
CA LEU A 78 -19.69 -7.18 -18.45
C LEU A 78 -19.10 -8.55 -18.11
N PHE A 79 -19.25 -9.49 -19.04
CA PHE A 79 -18.74 -10.85 -18.96
C PHE A 79 -17.61 -11.04 -19.97
N MET A 80 -16.62 -11.85 -19.59
CA MET A 80 -15.43 -12.18 -20.37
C MET A 80 -15.28 -13.69 -20.50
N ASP A 81 -14.84 -14.18 -21.67
CA ASP A 81 -14.62 -15.61 -21.93
C ASP A 81 -13.23 -16.11 -21.50
N ASN A 82 -12.50 -15.32 -20.70
CA ASN A 82 -11.14 -15.61 -20.24
C ASN A 82 -11.08 -16.09 -18.78
N GLY A 83 -12.22 -16.37 -18.17
CA GLY A 83 -12.32 -16.82 -16.77
C GLY A 83 -12.15 -15.72 -15.73
N LEU A 84 -12.09 -14.44 -16.13
CA LEU A 84 -12.10 -13.30 -15.20
C LEU A 84 -13.48 -13.06 -14.59
N ALA A 85 -13.49 -12.38 -13.45
CA ALA A 85 -14.72 -12.00 -12.76
C ALA A 85 -15.62 -11.10 -13.63
N PRO A 86 -16.95 -11.24 -13.56
CA PRO A 86 -17.88 -10.28 -14.16
C PRO A 86 -17.68 -8.87 -13.57
N VAL A 87 -17.80 -7.84 -14.41
CA VAL A 87 -17.66 -6.44 -13.98
C VAL A 87 -19.03 -5.76 -13.92
N ILE A 88 -19.36 -5.15 -12.79
CA ILE A 88 -20.64 -4.48 -12.56
C ILE A 88 -20.49 -2.98 -12.82
N LEU A 89 -21.33 -2.44 -13.72
CA LEU A 89 -21.18 -1.10 -14.25
C LEU A 89 -22.49 -0.29 -14.18
N VAL A 90 -22.39 1.00 -13.85
CA VAL A 90 -23.51 1.96 -13.87
C VAL A 90 -23.16 3.14 -14.78
N ALA A 91 -23.94 3.32 -15.85
CA ALA A 91 -23.67 4.31 -16.91
C ALA A 91 -24.28 5.69 -16.65
N ARG A 92 -25.07 5.84 -15.58
CA ARG A 92 -25.70 7.11 -15.20
C ARG A 92 -24.61 8.17 -14.99
N ALA A 93 -24.73 9.30 -15.69
CA ALA A 93 -23.69 10.33 -15.73
C ALA A 93 -23.50 11.05 -14.38
N ASP A 94 -24.59 11.20 -13.62
CA ASP A 94 -24.68 11.83 -12.31
C ASP A 94 -24.75 10.82 -11.15
N PHE A 95 -24.31 9.58 -11.37
CA PHE A 95 -24.26 8.58 -10.30
C PHE A 95 -23.33 9.05 -9.17
N PRO A 96 -23.72 8.90 -7.89
CA PRO A 96 -22.93 9.41 -6.78
C PRO A 96 -21.61 8.64 -6.59
N ASP A 97 -20.59 9.33 -6.10
CA ASP A 97 -19.36 8.70 -5.65
C ASP A 97 -19.62 8.00 -4.31
N THR A 98 -19.45 6.68 -4.26
CA THR A 98 -19.72 5.85 -3.06
C THR A 98 -18.50 5.00 -2.71
N PRO A 99 -18.35 4.56 -1.45
CA PRO A 99 -17.50 3.43 -1.03
C PRO A 99 -17.62 2.22 -1.98
N HIS A 100 -16.59 1.36 -2.05
CA HIS A 100 -16.61 0.16 -2.91
C HIS A 100 -16.90 0.42 -4.40
N GLN A 101 -16.33 1.48 -4.97
CA GLN A 101 -16.25 1.70 -6.42
C GLN A 101 -14.79 1.58 -6.89
N SER A 102 -14.55 0.89 -8.00
CA SER A 102 -13.21 0.72 -8.56
C SER A 102 -12.77 1.96 -9.35
N LEU A 103 -11.45 2.17 -9.43
CA LEU A 103 -10.86 3.14 -10.35
C LEU A 103 -10.97 2.61 -11.78
N VAL A 104 -11.55 3.39 -12.67
CA VAL A 104 -11.75 3.02 -14.07
C VAL A 104 -11.10 4.02 -15.02
N ALA A 105 -10.75 3.58 -16.23
CA ALA A 105 -10.25 4.47 -17.27
C ALA A 105 -11.26 5.57 -17.62
N ARG A 106 -10.78 6.71 -18.13
CA ARG A 106 -11.67 7.79 -18.58
C ARG A 106 -12.60 7.29 -19.69
N GLY A 107 -13.88 7.64 -19.58
CA GLY A 107 -14.92 7.19 -20.52
C GLY A 107 -15.55 5.83 -20.16
N PHE A 108 -15.02 5.13 -19.15
CA PHE A 108 -15.69 3.97 -18.58
C PHE A 108 -16.78 4.39 -17.56
N PRO A 109 -17.91 3.65 -17.48
CA PRO A 109 -18.95 3.87 -16.48
C PRO A 109 -18.46 3.54 -15.06
N TYR A 110 -19.24 3.92 -14.04
CA TYR A 110 -18.91 3.61 -12.64
C TYR A 110 -18.84 2.10 -12.45
N GLN A 111 -17.74 1.59 -11.89
CA GLN A 111 -17.58 0.17 -11.60
C GLN A 111 -17.80 -0.10 -10.11
N LEU A 112 -18.70 -1.03 -9.80
CA LEU A 112 -19.03 -1.40 -8.42
C LEU A 112 -18.21 -2.63 -7.99
N CYS A 113 -17.64 -2.57 -6.80
CA CYS A 113 -17.02 -3.72 -6.13
C CYS A 113 -18.07 -4.38 -5.23
N VAL A 114 -18.67 -5.46 -5.73
CA VAL A 114 -19.77 -6.18 -5.03
C VAL A 114 -19.28 -7.41 -4.24
N ASP A 115 -17.98 -7.70 -4.30
CA ASP A 115 -17.32 -8.78 -3.57
C ASP A 115 -15.85 -8.41 -3.39
N ASP A 116 -15.35 -8.50 -2.16
CA ASP A 116 -13.99 -8.17 -1.78
C ASP A 116 -13.07 -9.40 -1.71
N ARG A 117 -13.63 -10.59 -1.89
CA ARG A 117 -12.87 -11.84 -1.89
C ARG A 117 -12.17 -12.07 -3.23
N PRO A 118 -11.00 -12.74 -3.24
CA PRO A 118 -10.34 -13.13 -4.48
C PRO A 118 -11.25 -13.96 -5.39
N TRP A 119 -11.28 -13.61 -6.68
CA TRP A 119 -12.17 -14.27 -7.66
C TRP A 119 -11.99 -15.80 -7.69
N GLU A 120 -10.76 -16.27 -7.58
CA GLU A 120 -10.43 -17.71 -7.58
C GLU A 120 -11.14 -18.50 -6.49
N ASP A 121 -11.40 -17.88 -5.34
CA ASP A 121 -12.04 -18.51 -4.19
C ASP A 121 -13.57 -18.57 -4.34
N VAL A 122 -14.14 -17.64 -5.10
CA VAL A 122 -15.61 -17.45 -5.17
C VAL A 122 -16.21 -17.87 -6.51
N LYS A 123 -15.41 -18.01 -7.56
CA LYS A 123 -15.88 -18.28 -8.93
C LYS A 123 -16.74 -19.54 -9.06
N SER A 124 -16.51 -20.54 -8.23
CA SER A 124 -17.28 -21.80 -8.21
C SER A 124 -18.70 -21.61 -7.69
N ALA A 125 -18.93 -20.58 -6.86
CA ALA A 125 -20.23 -20.24 -6.29
C ALA A 125 -20.94 -19.09 -7.02
N TYR A 126 -20.26 -18.42 -7.97
CA TYR A 126 -20.84 -17.32 -8.73
C TYR A 126 -21.86 -17.81 -9.75
N THR A 127 -23.13 -17.68 -9.38
CA THR A 127 -24.29 -18.00 -10.21
C THR A 127 -25.00 -16.72 -10.67
N ALA A 128 -25.93 -16.85 -11.62
CA ALA A 128 -26.76 -15.74 -12.07
C ALA A 128 -27.51 -15.04 -10.91
N SER A 129 -28.08 -15.81 -9.99
CA SER A 129 -28.78 -15.28 -8.81
C SER A 129 -27.83 -14.60 -7.84
N GLU A 130 -26.64 -15.17 -7.64
CA GLU A 130 -25.63 -14.60 -6.74
C GLU A 130 -25.16 -13.23 -7.23
N ILE A 131 -24.90 -13.05 -8.53
CA ILE A 131 -24.56 -11.76 -9.12
C ILE A 131 -25.66 -10.73 -8.81
N LEU A 132 -26.91 -11.07 -9.09
CA LEU A 132 -28.03 -10.13 -8.87
C LEU A 132 -28.18 -9.78 -7.38
N GLN A 133 -28.10 -10.78 -6.49
CA GLN A 133 -28.18 -10.58 -5.04
C GLN A 133 -27.05 -9.71 -4.51
N ARG A 134 -25.82 -9.90 -5.00
CA ARG A 134 -24.68 -9.06 -4.60
C ARG A 134 -24.83 -7.62 -5.06
N VAL A 135 -25.28 -7.39 -6.29
CA VAL A 135 -25.57 -6.04 -6.78
C VAL A 135 -26.67 -5.38 -5.95
N ALA A 136 -27.77 -6.09 -5.68
CA ALA A 136 -28.86 -5.57 -4.84
C ALA A 136 -28.41 -5.28 -3.40
N SER A 137 -27.66 -6.21 -2.78
CA SER A 137 -27.10 -6.05 -1.44
C SER A 137 -26.12 -4.87 -1.35
N TRP A 138 -25.30 -4.68 -2.38
CA TRP A 138 -24.40 -3.53 -2.48
C TRP A 138 -25.20 -2.22 -2.42
N PHE A 139 -26.26 -2.08 -3.23
CA PHE A 139 -27.12 -0.88 -3.21
C PHE A 139 -27.83 -0.70 -1.87
N ALA A 140 -28.35 -1.77 -1.27
CA ALA A 140 -29.02 -1.72 0.03
C ALA A 140 -28.09 -1.29 1.18
N ARG A 141 -26.84 -1.76 1.17
CA ARG A 141 -25.80 -1.30 2.11
C ARG A 141 -25.40 0.15 1.84
N ALA A 142 -25.28 0.51 0.56
CA ALA A 142 -24.94 1.87 0.14
C ALA A 142 -25.98 2.88 0.61
N THR A 143 -27.28 2.61 0.45
CA THR A 143 -28.35 3.52 0.88
C THR A 143 -28.35 3.79 2.39
N GLN A 144 -27.80 2.86 3.18
CA GLN A 144 -27.71 2.93 4.63
C GLN A 144 -26.34 3.41 5.14
N GLY A 145 -25.38 3.66 4.25
CA GLY A 145 -24.01 4.04 4.64
C GLY A 145 -23.14 2.86 5.13
N GLU A 146 -23.61 1.62 5.01
CA GLU A 146 -23.01 0.41 5.57
C GLU A 146 -22.02 -0.30 4.63
N LEU A 147 -21.52 0.40 3.60
CA LEU A 147 -20.56 -0.18 2.68
C LEU A 147 -19.19 -0.41 3.34
N HIS A 148 -18.81 0.39 4.33
CA HIS A 148 -17.51 0.27 4.99
C HIS A 148 -17.52 -0.71 6.17
N ASP A 149 -16.51 -1.57 6.25
CA ASP A 149 -15.90 -1.94 7.52
C ASP A 149 -14.84 -0.88 7.85
N ALA A 150 -14.92 -0.23 9.01
CA ALA A 150 -14.06 0.90 9.40
C ALA A 150 -12.55 0.59 9.41
N ARG A 151 -12.17 -0.66 9.15
CA ARG A 151 -10.77 -1.16 9.14
C ARG A 151 -10.27 -1.56 7.76
N GLN A 152 -11.09 -1.48 6.71
CA GLN A 152 -10.66 -1.89 5.37
C GLN A 152 -9.89 -0.72 4.71
N PRO A 153 -8.59 -0.88 4.39
CA PRO A 153 -7.88 0.12 3.61
C PRO A 153 -8.58 0.31 2.27
N LEU A 154 -8.55 1.54 1.73
CA LEU A 154 -9.05 1.82 0.38
C LEU A 154 -8.26 0.96 -0.61
N ASP A 155 -8.85 -0.14 -1.09
CA ASP A 155 -8.23 -0.96 -2.13
C ASP A 155 -8.06 -0.11 -3.39
N PRO A 156 -6.82 0.15 -3.84
CA PRO A 156 -6.59 0.59 -5.20
C PRO A 156 -6.63 -0.67 -6.08
N THR A 157 -7.81 -1.26 -6.29
CA THR A 157 -8.01 -2.11 -7.46
C THR A 157 -8.04 -1.19 -8.68
N ILE A 158 -6.85 -0.83 -9.13
CA ILE A 158 -6.62 -0.14 -10.39
C ILE A 158 -6.58 -1.25 -11.45
N PHE A 159 -7.51 -1.21 -12.40
CA PHE A 159 -7.53 -2.14 -13.51
C PHE A 159 -6.26 -2.00 -14.38
N GLY A 160 -5.60 -3.12 -14.66
CA GLY A 160 -4.63 -3.28 -15.77
C GLY A 160 -3.19 -2.84 -15.49
N ASN A 161 -2.26 -3.81 -15.53
CA ASN A 161 -0.79 -3.62 -15.52
C ASN A 161 -0.25 -2.63 -14.46
N SER A 162 -0.75 -2.68 -13.23
CA SER A 162 -0.10 -1.99 -12.11
C SER A 162 1.12 -2.79 -11.65
N PHE A 163 2.26 -2.12 -11.54
CA PHE A 163 3.41 -2.64 -10.80
C PHE A 163 3.27 -2.30 -9.32
N GLU A 164 3.90 -3.08 -8.47
CA GLU A 164 3.91 -2.91 -7.03
C GLU A 164 5.25 -2.25 -6.64
N ILE A 165 5.21 -1.08 -6.01
CA ILE A 165 6.39 -0.42 -5.45
C ILE A 165 6.43 -0.70 -3.96
N VAL A 166 7.53 -1.27 -3.48
CA VAL A 166 7.81 -1.48 -2.06
C VAL A 166 8.87 -0.50 -1.63
N PHE A 167 8.49 0.50 -0.84
CA PHE A 167 9.44 1.40 -0.21
C PHE A 167 10.04 0.71 1.00
N ARG A 168 11.33 0.40 0.92
CA ARG A 168 12.12 -0.04 2.06
C ARG A 168 12.91 1.15 2.53
N LEU A 169 12.29 2.09 3.23
CA LEU A 169 13.02 2.90 4.19
C LEU A 169 12.12 3.83 5.00
N ALA A 170 12.64 4.13 6.20
CA ALA A 170 12.44 5.32 7.03
C ALA A 170 12.73 6.66 6.31
N ALA A 171 12.32 6.81 5.06
CA ALA A 171 12.39 8.03 4.26
C ALA A 171 11.16 8.93 4.51
N GLU A 172 10.71 8.98 5.76
CA GLU A 172 9.63 9.86 6.24
C GLU A 172 10.17 11.08 6.98
N ASP A 173 11.48 11.34 6.96
CA ASP A 173 11.93 12.69 7.26
C ASP A 173 11.37 13.62 6.18
N GLU A 174 10.30 14.35 6.51
CA GLU A 174 9.74 15.45 5.70
C GLU A 174 10.81 16.48 5.33
N ASN A 175 11.90 16.54 6.11
CA ASN A 175 13.08 17.38 5.87
C ASN A 175 14.08 16.80 4.87
N SER A 176 13.89 15.57 4.37
CA SER A 176 14.75 14.93 3.37
C SER A 176 14.23 15.14 1.96
N GLU A 177 14.10 16.40 1.56
CA GLU A 177 13.87 16.73 0.16
C GLU A 177 15.06 16.18 -0.67
N ASN A 178 14.78 15.28 -1.61
CA ASN A 178 15.71 14.71 -2.59
C ASN A 178 16.77 13.73 -2.05
N HIS A 179 16.36 12.61 -1.46
CA HIS A 179 17.24 11.44 -1.47
C HIS A 179 17.39 10.91 -2.91
N ASP A 180 18.65 10.68 -3.32
CA ASP A 180 18.99 9.84 -4.46
C ASP A 180 18.57 8.39 -4.12
N LEU A 181 17.44 7.97 -4.65
CA LEU A 181 16.85 6.66 -4.40
C LEU A 181 17.19 5.73 -5.57
N ALA A 182 17.69 4.56 -5.23
CA ALA A 182 17.89 3.49 -6.18
C ALA A 182 16.64 2.60 -6.22
N VAL A 183 16.21 2.23 -7.43
CA VAL A 183 15.07 1.33 -7.63
C VAL A 183 15.57 0.01 -8.17
N TYR A 184 15.30 -1.04 -7.42
CA TYR A 184 15.76 -2.36 -7.77
C TYR A 184 14.59 -3.19 -8.24
N ARG A 185 14.76 -3.78 -9.41
CA ARG A 185 13.84 -4.79 -9.91
C ARG A 185 14.13 -6.11 -9.21
N TYR A 186 13.12 -6.70 -8.58
CA TYR A 186 13.29 -8.00 -7.92
C TYR A 186 13.06 -9.18 -8.85
N ASP A 187 12.12 -9.04 -9.79
CA ASP A 187 11.67 -10.07 -10.71
C ASP A 187 11.94 -9.69 -12.17
N ASP A 188 11.98 -10.65 -13.08
CA ASP A 188 12.29 -10.37 -14.49
C ASP A 188 11.19 -9.59 -15.22
N ASP A 189 9.96 -9.60 -14.69
CA ASP A 189 8.79 -8.92 -15.26
C ASP A 189 8.58 -7.50 -14.70
N ALA A 190 9.45 -7.05 -13.80
CA ALA A 190 9.36 -5.74 -13.13
C ALA A 190 8.05 -5.49 -12.38
N ARG A 191 7.40 -6.57 -11.92
CA ARG A 191 6.19 -6.46 -11.13
C ARG A 191 6.47 -5.85 -9.76
N TYR A 192 7.64 -6.12 -9.17
CA TYR A 192 8.02 -5.60 -7.86
C TYR A 192 9.24 -4.69 -7.94
N LEU A 193 9.03 -3.42 -7.60
CA LEU A 193 10.08 -2.40 -7.54
C LEU A 193 10.39 -2.06 -6.08
N PHE A 194 11.60 -2.35 -5.63
CA PHE A 194 12.05 -1.95 -4.29
C PHE A 194 12.77 -0.62 -4.35
N VAL A 195 12.37 0.31 -3.50
CA VAL A 195 12.98 1.65 -3.42
C VAL A 195 13.76 1.75 -2.11
N GLU A 196 15.07 2.00 -2.22
CA GLU A 196 16.00 2.17 -1.10
C GLU A 196 16.89 3.41 -1.39
N PRO A 197 17.45 4.12 -0.39
CA PRO A 197 18.52 5.09 -0.59
C PRO A 197 19.68 4.42 -1.30
N ARG A 198 20.24 5.10 -2.30
CA ARG A 198 21.39 4.61 -3.05
C ARG A 198 22.62 4.34 -2.17
N SER A 199 22.72 4.98 -1.00
CA SER A 199 23.76 4.73 0.00
C SER A 199 23.69 3.34 0.67
N SER A 200 22.63 2.54 0.43
CA SER A 200 22.45 1.22 1.06
C SER A 200 23.43 0.15 0.58
N GLY A 201 24.21 0.40 -0.48
CA GLY A 201 25.39 -0.38 -0.85
C GLY A 201 25.14 -1.84 -1.28
N LYS A 202 23.89 -2.26 -1.46
CA LYS A 202 23.56 -3.60 -1.95
C LYS A 202 23.67 -3.65 -3.47
N GLU A 203 24.57 -4.48 -3.99
CA GLU A 203 24.63 -4.80 -5.41
C GLU A 203 23.41 -5.66 -5.79
N HIS A 204 22.48 -5.06 -6.54
CA HIS A 204 21.36 -5.76 -7.15
C HIS A 204 21.59 -5.92 -8.67
N LYS A 205 21.16 -7.04 -9.25
CA LYS A 205 21.46 -7.46 -10.62
C LYS A 205 20.95 -6.51 -11.73
N THR A 206 19.99 -5.64 -11.43
CA THR A 206 19.47 -4.62 -12.35
C THR A 206 18.85 -3.48 -11.54
N ALA A 207 19.55 -2.34 -11.48
CA ALA A 207 19.03 -1.11 -10.89
C ALA A 207 18.41 -0.26 -12.01
N ALA A 208 17.09 -0.04 -11.92
CA ALA A 208 16.47 1.08 -12.61
C ALA A 208 16.58 2.32 -11.72
N SER A 209 16.44 3.51 -12.29
CA SER A 209 16.37 4.73 -11.51
C SER A 209 15.16 5.54 -11.89
N PHE A 210 14.64 6.30 -10.93
CA PHE A 210 13.55 7.24 -11.14
C PHE A 210 13.92 8.59 -10.58
N ASN A 211 13.41 9.64 -11.24
CA ASN A 211 13.33 10.96 -10.65
C ASN A 211 12.10 10.99 -9.75
N LEU A 212 12.29 10.89 -8.44
CA LEU A 212 11.18 10.88 -7.49
C LEU A 212 10.63 12.30 -7.27
N VAL A 213 9.31 12.45 -7.32
CA VAL A 213 8.62 13.68 -6.97
C VAL A 213 7.48 13.37 -6.01
N ARG A 214 7.55 13.90 -4.79
CA ARG A 214 6.51 13.73 -3.76
C ARG A 214 5.46 14.84 -3.82
N CYS A 215 4.20 14.43 -3.82
CA CYS A 215 3.02 15.29 -3.88
C CYS A 215 2.07 14.90 -2.75
N VAL A 216 1.82 15.81 -1.81
CA VAL A 216 0.88 15.60 -0.70
C VAL A 216 -0.33 16.48 -0.94
N LEU A 217 -1.53 15.91 -0.86
CA LEU A 217 -2.79 16.64 -1.05
C LEU A 217 -3.38 17.12 0.28
N ASN A 218 -4.05 18.26 0.24
CA ASN A 218 -4.76 18.81 1.40
C ASN A 218 -6.08 18.04 1.67
N PRO A 219 -6.42 17.74 2.94
CA PRO A 219 -7.64 16.99 3.29
C PRO A 219 -8.95 17.60 2.81
N THR A 220 -9.05 18.92 2.84
CA THR A 220 -10.31 19.66 2.66
C THR A 220 -10.84 19.70 1.21
N HIS A 221 -10.11 19.14 0.24
CA HIS A 221 -10.42 19.29 -1.19
C HIS A 221 -10.56 17.97 -1.95
N MET A 222 -10.55 16.84 -1.26
CA MET A 222 -10.63 15.54 -1.92
C MET A 222 -12.09 15.11 -2.20
N LYS A 223 -12.52 15.23 -3.45
CA LYS A 223 -13.54 14.32 -3.98
C LYS A 223 -12.88 12.98 -4.27
N ARG A 224 -13.58 11.87 -4.06
CA ARG A 224 -13.05 10.53 -4.35
C ARG A 224 -12.53 10.49 -5.81
N MET A 225 -11.34 9.93 -6.01
CA MET A 225 -10.83 9.70 -7.36
C MET A 225 -11.66 8.60 -8.03
N ARG A 226 -12.36 8.95 -9.10
CA ARG A 226 -13.11 8.02 -9.95
C ARG A 226 -12.26 7.44 -11.08
N HIS A 227 -11.35 8.26 -11.60
CA HIS A 227 -10.45 7.92 -12.69
C HIS A 227 -9.02 8.16 -12.27
N ALA A 228 -8.17 7.16 -12.45
CA ALA A 228 -6.73 7.35 -12.31
C ALA A 228 -6.23 8.23 -13.48
N PRO A 229 -5.41 9.26 -13.23
CA PRO A 229 -4.79 10.05 -14.29
C PRO A 229 -4.05 9.16 -15.29
N ALA A 230 -4.41 9.26 -16.56
CA ALA A 230 -3.77 8.49 -17.63
C ALA A 230 -2.51 9.17 -18.19
N ASP A 231 -2.38 10.48 -17.97
CA ASP A 231 -1.30 11.31 -18.48
C ASP A 231 -0.90 12.42 -17.50
N LEU A 232 0.22 13.07 -17.79
CA LEU A 232 0.81 14.09 -16.93
C LEU A 232 -0.08 15.33 -16.77
N ARG A 233 -0.90 15.67 -17.78
CA ARG A 233 -1.81 16.82 -17.70
C ARG A 233 -2.94 16.54 -16.71
N GLU A 234 -3.54 15.37 -16.79
CA GLU A 234 -4.58 14.95 -15.86
C GLU A 234 -4.07 14.89 -14.43
N LEU A 235 -2.86 14.37 -14.22
CA LEU A 235 -2.22 14.34 -12.91
C LEU A 235 -1.95 15.75 -12.39
N ALA A 236 -1.40 16.64 -13.21
CA ALA A 236 -1.16 18.03 -12.82
C ALA A 236 -2.45 18.75 -12.40
N ASN A 237 -3.55 18.56 -13.13
CA ASN A 237 -4.85 19.14 -12.81
C ASN A 237 -5.41 18.61 -11.49
N LEU A 238 -5.34 17.28 -11.28
CA LEU A 238 -5.73 16.63 -10.03
C LEU A 238 -4.95 17.21 -8.85
N LEU A 239 -3.62 17.27 -8.96
CA LEU A 239 -2.75 17.75 -7.89
C LEU A 239 -2.97 19.24 -7.60
N THR A 240 -3.17 20.06 -8.63
CA THR A 240 -3.47 21.49 -8.47
C THR A 240 -4.78 21.69 -7.70
N SER A 241 -5.81 20.88 -7.97
CA SER A 241 -7.08 20.94 -7.24
C SER A 241 -6.93 20.56 -5.75
N GLY A 242 -5.95 19.72 -5.42
CA GLY A 242 -5.61 19.34 -4.06
C GLY A 242 -4.51 20.19 -3.40
N GLY A 243 -4.10 21.30 -4.03
CA GLY A 243 -3.14 22.26 -3.47
C GLY A 243 -1.66 21.98 -3.76
N CYS A 244 -1.34 21.08 -4.69
CA CYS A 244 0.04 20.73 -5.07
C CYS A 244 0.37 21.18 -6.50
N ASP A 245 1.41 22.02 -6.66
CA ASP A 245 1.92 22.48 -7.96
C ASP A 245 2.94 21.50 -8.54
N LEU A 246 2.42 20.50 -9.29
CA LEU A 246 3.24 19.49 -9.94
C LEU A 246 4.24 20.07 -10.96
N PRO A 247 3.84 20.97 -11.89
CA PRO A 247 4.78 21.52 -12.86
C PRO A 247 6.00 22.22 -12.22
N SER A 248 5.80 22.96 -11.13
CA SER A 248 6.89 23.60 -10.40
C SER A 248 7.82 22.57 -9.74
N LYS A 249 7.27 21.50 -9.15
CA LYS A 249 8.07 20.41 -8.58
C LYS A 249 8.90 19.68 -9.63
N VAL A 250 8.33 19.38 -10.79
CA VAL A 250 9.07 18.78 -11.93
C VAL A 250 10.24 19.68 -12.35
N LYS A 251 9.99 20.99 -12.48
CA LYS A 251 11.04 21.96 -12.80
C LYS A 251 12.15 21.99 -11.75
N GLN A 252 11.80 22.00 -10.45
CA GLN A 252 12.77 21.97 -9.36
C GLN A 252 13.65 20.72 -9.42
N THR A 253 13.05 19.53 -9.65
CA THR A 253 13.80 18.28 -9.81
C THR A 253 14.76 18.36 -11.00
N ILE A 254 14.30 18.84 -12.16
CA ILE A 254 15.17 19.01 -13.34
C ILE A 254 16.32 19.99 -13.04
N ASP A 255 16.01 21.14 -12.44
CA ASP A 255 17.01 22.15 -12.10
C ASP A 255 18.07 21.62 -11.12
N ALA A 256 17.74 20.65 -10.27
CA ALA A 256 18.64 20.11 -9.25
C ALA A 256 19.78 19.23 -9.82
N TRP A 257 19.51 18.42 -10.85
CA TRP A 257 20.54 17.57 -11.47
C TRP A 257 21.12 18.16 -12.76
N GLN A 258 20.57 19.25 -13.28
CA GLN A 258 21.17 19.94 -14.43
C GLN A 258 22.54 20.51 -14.06
N GLY A 259 23.57 20.11 -14.81
CA GLY A 259 24.96 20.49 -14.57
C GLY A 259 25.68 19.63 -13.52
N SER A 260 25.03 18.62 -12.94
CA SER A 260 25.69 17.67 -12.04
C SER A 260 26.43 16.58 -12.84
N GLU A 261 27.36 15.87 -12.17
CA GLU A 261 28.05 14.71 -12.75
C GLU A 261 27.06 13.57 -13.11
N GLU A 262 25.91 13.53 -12.44
CA GLU A 262 24.87 12.51 -12.61
C GLU A 262 23.75 12.94 -13.59
N GLN A 263 23.87 14.10 -14.25
CA GLN A 263 22.89 14.60 -15.22
C GLN A 263 22.48 13.54 -16.25
N ALA A 264 23.46 12.79 -16.78
CA ALA A 264 23.23 11.77 -17.79
C ALA A 264 22.32 10.64 -17.28
N HIS A 265 22.46 10.29 -16.00
CA HIS A 265 21.66 9.27 -15.34
C HIS A 265 20.23 9.77 -15.14
N HIS A 266 20.06 10.94 -14.53
CA HIS A 266 18.75 11.52 -14.25
C HIS A 266 17.95 11.83 -15.51
N GLN A 267 18.57 12.36 -16.57
CA GLN A 267 17.84 12.69 -17.81
C GLN A 267 17.27 11.45 -18.51
N ASN A 268 17.91 10.29 -18.35
CA ASN A 268 17.52 9.03 -18.99
C ASN A 268 16.52 8.24 -18.14
N ALA A 269 16.45 8.51 -16.85
CA ALA A 269 15.50 7.91 -15.91
C ALA A 269 14.11 8.56 -16.05
N PRO A 270 13.00 7.79 -16.01
CA PRO A 270 11.66 8.37 -16.00
C PRO A 270 11.35 9.07 -14.66
N PHE A 271 10.24 9.82 -14.61
CA PHE A 271 9.71 10.34 -13.36
C PHE A 271 8.86 9.31 -12.65
N CYS A 272 8.92 9.30 -11.32
CA CYS A 272 7.98 8.61 -10.44
C CYS A 272 7.33 9.63 -9.52
N PHE A 273 6.02 9.80 -9.63
CA PHE A 273 5.24 10.71 -8.80
C PHE A 273 4.58 9.93 -7.67
N LEU A 274 4.96 10.20 -6.42
CA LEU A 274 4.25 9.67 -5.25
C LEU A 274 3.19 10.66 -4.81
N VAL A 275 1.94 10.25 -4.93
CA VAL A 275 0.78 11.06 -4.57
C VAL A 275 0.22 10.52 -3.27
N THR A 276 0.42 11.27 -2.19
CA THR A 276 -0.13 10.98 -0.87
C THR A 276 -1.41 11.76 -0.66
N MET A 277 -2.46 11.03 -0.31
CA MET A 277 -3.82 11.49 -0.18
C MET A 277 -4.33 11.21 1.23
N PRO A 278 -4.70 12.22 2.02
CA PRO A 278 -5.37 11.99 3.29
C PRO A 278 -6.72 11.30 3.06
N ILE A 279 -6.97 10.25 3.82
CA ILE A 279 -8.26 9.58 3.89
C ILE A 279 -9.06 10.26 4.99
N LEU A 280 -10.19 10.85 4.61
CA LEU A 280 -11.14 11.40 5.57
C LEU A 280 -11.98 10.26 6.14
N HIS A 281 -12.04 10.15 7.47
CA HIS A 281 -13.00 9.26 8.10
C HIS A 281 -14.42 9.77 7.78
N PRO A 282 -15.31 8.92 7.22
CA PRO A 282 -16.65 9.35 6.78
C PRO A 282 -17.48 10.01 7.88
N GLU A 283 -17.41 9.49 9.10
CA GLU A 283 -18.24 9.96 10.22
C GLU A 283 -17.60 11.05 11.09
N SER A 284 -16.28 10.99 11.36
CA SER A 284 -15.62 11.93 12.27
C SER A 284 -14.95 13.10 11.56
N GLY A 285 -14.70 12.98 10.25
CA GLY A 285 -13.91 13.96 9.50
C GLY A 285 -12.42 13.97 9.87
N ASP A 286 -11.98 13.05 10.72
CA ASP A 286 -10.57 12.96 11.13
C ASP A 286 -9.69 12.50 9.97
N THR A 287 -8.50 13.10 9.89
CA THR A 287 -7.43 12.73 8.95
C THR A 287 -6.46 11.79 9.65
N GLY A 288 -6.85 10.52 9.79
CA GLY A 288 -6.02 9.52 10.48
C GLY A 288 -5.18 8.66 9.54
N ALA A 289 -5.73 8.31 8.38
CA ALA A 289 -5.08 7.42 7.42
C ALA A 289 -4.71 8.17 6.14
N VAL A 290 -3.67 7.71 5.45
CA VAL A 290 -3.24 8.25 4.16
C VAL A 290 -3.15 7.11 3.15
N SER A 291 -3.59 7.37 1.93
CA SER A 291 -3.37 6.49 0.78
C SER A 291 -2.22 7.06 -0.05
N THR A 292 -1.33 6.22 -0.55
CA THR A 292 -0.25 6.64 -1.45
C THR A 292 -0.33 5.83 -2.72
N VAL A 293 -0.28 6.52 -3.87
CA VAL A 293 -0.27 5.90 -5.20
C VAL A 293 0.93 6.44 -5.97
N ALA A 294 1.59 5.60 -6.75
CA ALA A 294 2.68 6.00 -7.61
C ALA A 294 2.21 6.16 -9.05
N PHE A 295 2.78 7.12 -9.78
CA PHE A 295 2.61 7.26 -11.23
C PHE A 295 3.97 7.36 -11.89
N VAL A 296 4.30 6.44 -12.78
CA VAL A 296 5.57 6.44 -13.52
C VAL A 296 5.35 6.86 -14.97
N THR A 297 6.23 7.71 -15.50
CA THR A 297 6.15 8.18 -16.89
C THR A 297 6.64 7.12 -17.87
N ASP A 298 6.00 7.05 -19.03
CA ASP A 298 6.44 6.23 -20.17
C ASP A 298 7.70 6.79 -20.88
N ARG A 299 8.07 8.03 -20.56
CA ARG A 299 9.19 8.78 -21.11
C ARG A 299 10.23 9.10 -20.05
N SER A 300 11.47 9.32 -20.49
CA SER A 300 12.56 9.77 -19.64
C SER A 300 12.35 11.22 -19.14
N ALA A 301 12.98 11.60 -18.03
CA ALA A 301 12.84 12.95 -17.48
C ALA A 301 13.33 14.05 -18.43
N GLY A 302 14.32 13.76 -19.27
CA GLY A 302 14.77 14.65 -20.33
C GLY A 302 13.65 14.94 -21.35
N GLU A 303 12.96 13.90 -21.81
CA GLU A 303 11.83 14.02 -22.74
C GLU A 303 10.62 14.70 -22.09
N VAL A 304 10.33 14.41 -20.83
CA VAL A 304 9.28 15.11 -20.07
C VAL A 304 9.63 16.60 -19.94
N GLY A 305 10.89 16.93 -19.63
CA GLY A 305 11.36 18.30 -19.59
C GLY A 305 11.26 19.00 -20.94
N GLU A 306 11.51 18.32 -22.05
CA GLU A 306 11.29 18.85 -23.40
C GLU A 306 9.81 19.13 -23.68
N VAL A 307 8.93 18.17 -23.37
CA VAL A 307 7.47 18.28 -23.55
C VAL A 307 6.91 19.48 -22.76
N LEU A 308 7.38 19.67 -21.52
CA LEU A 308 6.99 20.79 -20.66
C LEU A 308 7.67 22.12 -21.06
N GLY A 309 8.53 22.12 -22.07
CA GLY A 309 9.25 23.31 -22.53
C GLY A 309 10.42 23.74 -21.65
N LEU A 310 10.87 22.90 -20.71
CA LEU A 310 11.96 23.16 -19.76
C LEU A 310 13.35 22.83 -20.32
N LEU A 311 13.44 21.88 -21.24
CA LEU A 311 14.70 21.40 -21.83
C LEU A 311 14.69 21.50 -23.36
N PHE A 312 15.87 21.68 -23.95
CA PHE A 312 16.11 21.48 -25.38
C PHE A 312 16.70 20.08 -25.60
N ARG A 313 16.19 19.37 -26.61
CA ARG A 313 16.85 18.17 -27.12
C ARG A 313 18.08 18.59 -27.93
N ASN A 314 19.20 17.94 -27.65
CA ASN A 314 20.44 18.19 -28.36
C ASN A 314 20.44 17.35 -29.65
N GLU A 315 20.12 17.94 -30.79
CA GLU A 315 20.05 17.25 -32.09
C GLU A 315 21.43 16.97 -32.72
N ARG A 316 22.52 17.50 -32.13
CA ARG A 316 23.88 17.32 -32.66
C ARG A 316 24.74 16.52 -31.69
N ASP A 317 25.43 15.53 -32.22
CA ASP A 317 26.32 14.55 -31.57
C ASP A 317 27.62 15.17 -31.00
N VAL A 318 27.53 16.38 -30.44
CA VAL A 318 28.68 17.22 -30.06
C VAL A 318 29.03 17.05 -28.58
N ARG A 319 28.16 16.43 -27.77
CA ARG A 319 28.46 15.96 -26.41
C ARG A 319 27.77 14.61 -26.14
N PRO A 320 28.53 13.50 -26.01
CA PRO A 320 27.96 12.16 -25.79
C PRO A 320 27.20 12.00 -24.46
N THR A 321 27.37 12.93 -23.51
CA THR A 321 26.97 12.73 -22.11
C THR A 321 25.62 13.37 -21.74
N ALA A 322 25.10 14.34 -22.49
CA ALA A 322 23.84 15.01 -22.16
C ALA A 322 22.95 15.21 -23.41
N ALA A 323 21.92 14.36 -23.53
CA ALA A 323 20.94 14.42 -24.62
C ALA A 323 20.03 15.66 -24.52
N PHE A 324 19.95 16.28 -23.35
CA PHE A 324 19.10 17.43 -23.08
C PHE A 324 19.86 18.58 -22.41
N SER A 325 19.53 19.82 -22.79
CA SER A 325 20.14 21.06 -22.28
C SER A 325 19.09 21.96 -21.63
N ARG A 326 19.48 22.70 -20.58
CA ARG A 326 18.59 23.64 -19.88
C ARG A 326 18.15 24.81 -20.76
N LYS A 327 16.86 25.18 -20.68
CA LYS A 327 16.37 26.48 -21.18
C LYS A 327 16.45 27.54 -20.07
N LEU A 328 17.02 28.70 -20.39
CA LEU A 328 17.06 29.84 -19.46
C LEU A 328 15.66 30.46 -19.34
N PHE A 329 15.25 30.76 -18.10
CA PHE A 329 13.95 31.40 -17.77
C PHE A 329 12.71 30.62 -18.23
N ALA A 330 12.80 29.30 -18.37
CA ALA A 330 11.66 28.50 -18.78
C ALA A 330 10.60 28.37 -17.68
N THR A 331 9.34 28.51 -18.10
CA THR A 331 8.14 28.19 -17.32
C THR A 331 7.54 26.89 -17.84
N PRO A 332 7.10 25.97 -16.97
CA PRO A 332 6.44 24.74 -17.40
C PRO A 332 5.19 25.05 -18.24
N ASN A 333 5.04 24.37 -19.39
CA ASN A 333 3.84 24.45 -20.24
C ASN A 333 3.14 23.09 -20.32
N LEU A 334 1.86 23.04 -19.93
CA LEU A 334 1.04 21.82 -19.94
C LEU A 334 0.33 21.53 -21.27
N GLU A 335 0.45 22.39 -22.28
CA GLU A 335 -0.22 22.23 -23.59
C GLU A 335 0.07 20.91 -24.31
N LYS A 336 1.18 20.24 -23.99
CA LYS A 336 1.58 18.96 -24.59
C LYS A 336 1.76 17.85 -23.54
N ALA A 337 1.39 18.09 -22.29
CA ALA A 337 1.61 17.16 -21.19
C ALA A 337 0.79 15.85 -21.32
N ASP A 338 -0.27 15.85 -22.12
CA ASP A 338 -1.06 14.67 -22.50
C ASP A 338 -0.28 13.66 -23.37
N LEU A 339 0.86 14.07 -23.95
CA LEU A 339 1.76 13.17 -24.68
C LEU A 339 2.60 12.27 -23.77
N VAL A 340 2.66 12.57 -22.47
CA VAL A 340 3.39 11.80 -21.45
C VAL A 340 2.39 10.90 -20.74
N ARG A 341 2.43 9.59 -21.04
CA ARG A 341 1.52 8.63 -20.40
C ARG A 341 2.03 8.26 -19.01
N LEU A 342 1.10 7.95 -18.13
CA LEU A 342 1.39 7.52 -16.78
C LEU A 342 0.95 6.06 -16.58
N PHE A 343 1.80 5.33 -15.88
CA PHE A 343 1.51 3.99 -15.39
C PHE A 343 1.29 4.08 -13.87
N PRO A 344 0.08 3.81 -13.38
CA PRO A 344 -0.17 3.77 -11.94
C PRO A 344 0.47 2.53 -11.32
N GLY A 345 1.00 2.68 -10.10
CA GLY A 345 1.56 1.62 -9.29
C GLY A 345 1.04 1.66 -7.86
N ILE A 346 0.86 0.49 -7.27
CA ILE A 346 0.46 0.36 -5.87
C ILE A 346 1.69 0.58 -4.99
N VAL A 347 1.56 1.39 -3.95
CA VAL A 347 2.65 1.70 -3.03
C VAL A 347 2.47 0.92 -1.73
N HIS A 348 3.40 0.02 -1.46
CA HIS A 348 3.55 -0.66 -0.18
C HIS A 348 4.60 0.10 0.64
N ARG A 349 4.18 0.55 1.81
CA ARG A 349 5.08 1.16 2.79
C ARG A 349 5.83 0.07 3.54
N ASP A 350 7.00 0.45 4.08
CA ASP A 350 7.77 -0.45 4.91
C ASP A 350 7.00 -0.81 6.19
N PHE A 351 7.42 -1.89 6.82
CA PHE A 351 6.82 -2.34 8.06
C PHE A 351 7.37 -1.51 9.24
N ASP A 352 6.55 -0.60 9.76
CA ASP A 352 6.86 0.26 10.91
C ASP A 352 5.95 -0.01 12.11
N CYS A 353 6.17 0.71 13.21
CA CYS A 353 5.42 0.57 14.45
C CYS A 353 3.92 0.87 14.30
N ALA A 354 3.55 1.83 13.45
CA ALA A 354 2.15 2.20 13.21
C ALA A 354 1.44 1.12 12.38
N ALA A 355 2.04 0.67 11.28
CA ALA A 355 1.53 -0.41 10.44
C ALA A 355 1.39 -1.71 11.24
N ALA A 356 2.40 -2.05 12.04
CA ALA A 356 2.39 -3.24 12.89
C ALA A 356 1.26 -3.19 13.93
N ALA A 357 1.00 -2.03 14.54
CA ALA A 357 -0.12 -1.86 15.46
C ALA A 357 -1.46 -2.12 14.77
N VAL A 358 -1.68 -1.52 13.60
CA VAL A 358 -2.90 -1.72 12.80
C VAL A 358 -3.09 -3.19 12.41
N TYR A 359 -2.06 -3.85 11.89
CA TYR A 359 -2.15 -5.26 11.48
C TYR A 359 -2.32 -6.22 12.66
N SER A 360 -1.93 -5.79 13.86
CA SER A 360 -2.13 -6.53 15.10
C SER A 360 -3.44 -6.18 15.81
N GLY A 361 -4.32 -5.38 15.18
CA GLY A 361 -5.62 -4.99 15.72
C GLY A 361 -5.59 -3.93 16.83
N ARG A 362 -4.50 -3.15 16.93
CA ARG A 362 -4.37 -2.01 17.84
C ARG A 362 -4.59 -0.68 17.10
N THR A 363 -5.13 0.30 17.82
CA THR A 363 -5.37 1.65 17.29
C THR A 363 -4.18 2.60 17.45
N THR A 364 -3.29 2.31 18.41
CA THR A 364 -2.11 3.14 18.68
C THR A 364 -0.87 2.27 18.90
N PRO A 365 0.32 2.74 18.47
CA PRO A 365 1.57 2.08 18.80
C PRO A 365 1.86 2.18 20.31
N MET A 366 2.59 1.20 20.84
CA MET A 366 3.07 1.18 22.23
C MET A 366 4.56 1.48 22.23
N ALA A 367 4.93 2.63 22.80
CA ALA A 367 6.30 3.15 22.77
C ALA A 367 7.06 2.94 24.09
N GLU A 368 6.49 2.20 25.05
CA GLU A 368 7.12 1.93 26.33
C GLU A 368 8.47 1.22 26.16
N ARG A 369 9.39 1.53 27.08
CA ARG A 369 10.76 1.02 27.05
C ARG A 369 10.84 -0.30 27.80
N VAL A 370 11.28 -1.35 27.12
CA VAL A 370 11.47 -2.69 27.66
C VAL A 370 12.95 -3.00 27.77
N LEU A 371 13.38 -3.36 28.98
CA LEU A 371 14.66 -4.04 29.22
C LEU A 371 14.42 -5.55 29.24
N LEU A 372 14.95 -6.27 28.26
CA LEU A 372 15.01 -7.72 28.25
C LEU A 372 16.31 -8.19 28.91
N VAL A 373 16.21 -8.92 30.01
CA VAL A 373 17.35 -9.56 30.67
C VAL A 373 17.36 -11.04 30.32
N GLY A 374 18.36 -11.46 29.53
CA GLY A 374 18.47 -12.80 28.97
C GLY A 374 17.95 -12.87 27.52
N ALA A 375 18.87 -12.95 26.57
CA ALA A 375 18.62 -13.11 25.14
C ALA A 375 18.60 -14.58 24.70
N GLY A 376 18.29 -15.51 25.62
CA GLY A 376 18.21 -16.94 25.33
C GLY A 376 16.99 -17.33 24.49
N SER A 377 16.63 -18.61 24.52
CA SER A 377 15.54 -19.19 23.71
C SER A 377 14.21 -18.43 23.88
N LEU A 378 13.78 -18.24 25.13
CA LEU A 378 12.50 -17.59 25.43
C LEU A 378 12.56 -16.08 25.21
N GLY A 379 13.61 -15.42 25.70
CA GLY A 379 13.79 -13.97 25.54
C GLY A 379 13.85 -13.55 24.07
N SER A 380 14.57 -14.29 23.23
CA SER A 380 14.62 -14.02 21.79
C SER A 380 13.28 -14.23 21.10
N ALA A 381 12.54 -15.28 21.45
CA ALA A 381 11.21 -15.54 20.90
C ALA A 381 10.18 -14.46 21.30
N ILE A 382 10.16 -14.07 22.57
CA ILE A 382 9.29 -12.99 23.08
C ILE A 382 9.63 -11.68 22.37
N ALA A 383 10.90 -11.31 22.30
CA ALA A 383 11.31 -10.07 21.65
C ALA A 383 10.93 -10.02 20.17
N GLU A 384 11.15 -11.09 19.41
CA GLU A 384 10.76 -11.15 18.00
C GLU A 384 9.25 -11.04 17.83
N ALA A 385 8.45 -11.74 18.65
CA ALA A 385 6.99 -11.69 18.56
C ALA A 385 6.47 -10.28 18.83
N LEU A 386 6.93 -9.64 19.91
CA LEU A 386 6.44 -8.33 20.32
C LEU A 386 6.92 -7.20 19.37
N VAL A 387 8.14 -7.29 18.82
CA VAL A 387 8.61 -6.35 17.78
C VAL A 387 7.77 -6.43 16.52
N ARG A 388 7.43 -7.65 16.07
CA ARG A 388 6.52 -7.86 14.92
C ARG A 388 5.14 -7.29 15.17
N GLU A 389 4.73 -7.22 16.42
CA GLU A 389 3.42 -6.74 16.82
C GLU A 389 3.34 -5.21 16.89
N GLY A 390 4.44 -4.48 16.73
CA GLY A 390 4.39 -3.04 16.91
C GLY A 390 4.87 -2.58 18.28
N LEU A 391 5.34 -3.48 19.16
CA LEU A 391 5.45 -3.17 20.57
C LEU A 391 6.86 -2.80 20.99
N PHE A 392 6.92 -1.75 21.80
CA PHE A 392 8.02 -1.36 22.66
C PHE A 392 9.29 -0.87 21.96
N LYS A 393 10.10 -0.17 22.74
CA LYS A 393 11.51 0.13 22.45
C LYS A 393 12.38 -0.80 23.28
N TRP A 394 13.41 -1.38 22.66
CA TRP A 394 14.09 -2.55 23.23
C TRP A 394 15.51 -2.24 23.68
N THR A 395 15.82 -2.58 24.92
CA THR A 395 17.19 -2.77 25.40
C THR A 395 17.39 -4.23 25.78
N ILE A 396 18.46 -4.85 25.32
CA ILE A 396 18.72 -6.29 25.51
C ILE A 396 20.01 -6.45 26.30
N LEU A 397 19.93 -7.06 27.47
CA LEU A 397 21.04 -7.37 28.36
C LEU A 397 21.33 -8.87 28.33
N ASP A 398 22.47 -9.26 27.78
CA ASP A 398 22.97 -10.64 27.77
C ASP A 398 24.47 -10.66 27.45
N ASP A 399 25.25 -11.44 28.21
CA ASP A 399 26.70 -11.59 28.04
C ASP A 399 27.11 -12.84 27.25
N ASP A 400 26.17 -13.72 26.92
CA ASP A 400 26.47 -15.04 26.38
C ASP A 400 26.67 -15.01 24.86
N VAL A 401 27.40 -16.01 24.37
CA VAL A 401 27.72 -16.23 22.97
C VAL A 401 26.79 -17.27 22.38
N LEU A 402 26.35 -17.07 21.13
CA LEU A 402 25.54 -18.08 20.44
C LEU A 402 26.39 -19.31 20.07
N LEU A 403 26.08 -20.46 20.67
CA LEU A 403 26.74 -21.73 20.41
C LEU A 403 25.83 -22.73 19.69
N PRO A 404 26.36 -23.77 19.03
CA PRO A 404 25.58 -24.70 18.20
C PRO A 404 24.34 -25.29 18.89
N HIS A 405 24.45 -25.62 20.18
CA HIS A 405 23.35 -26.20 20.95
C HIS A 405 22.17 -25.23 21.18
N ASN A 406 22.35 -23.92 20.95
CA ASN A 406 21.27 -22.93 21.04
C ASN A 406 20.39 -22.91 19.78
N LEU A 407 20.92 -23.33 18.62
CA LEU A 407 20.22 -23.25 17.33
C LEU A 407 18.92 -24.06 17.27
N SER A 408 18.74 -25.04 18.17
CA SER A 408 17.50 -25.81 18.25
C SER A 408 16.30 -25.02 18.78
N ARG A 409 16.53 -23.87 19.43
CA ARG A 409 15.49 -23.15 20.18
C ARG A 409 15.64 -21.63 20.24
N HIS A 410 16.79 -21.08 19.85
CA HIS A 410 16.99 -19.64 19.73
C HIS A 410 16.55 -19.16 18.34
N THR A 411 15.97 -17.97 18.25
CA THR A 411 15.56 -17.40 16.95
C THR A 411 16.71 -16.97 16.04
N LEU A 412 17.93 -16.80 16.57
CA LEU A 412 19.12 -16.51 15.79
C LEU A 412 19.57 -17.76 15.03
N ASN A 413 20.05 -17.56 13.81
CA ASN A 413 20.50 -18.65 12.93
C ASN A 413 22.02 -18.86 13.00
N ALA A 414 22.50 -19.88 12.27
CA ALA A 414 23.92 -20.24 12.23
C ALA A 414 24.86 -19.10 11.80
N GLY A 415 24.36 -18.07 11.09
CA GLY A 415 25.16 -16.90 10.71
C GLY A 415 25.59 -16.03 11.90
N ALA A 416 24.94 -16.18 13.06
CA ALA A 416 25.30 -15.50 14.30
C ALA A 416 26.16 -16.36 15.24
N MET A 417 26.55 -17.57 14.83
CA MET A 417 27.33 -18.47 15.67
C MET A 417 28.68 -17.85 16.07
N GLY A 418 29.06 -18.02 17.34
CA GLY A 418 30.28 -17.42 17.91
C GLY A 418 30.19 -15.92 18.21
N GLN A 419 29.02 -15.30 17.98
CA GLN A 419 28.78 -13.88 18.27
C GLN A 419 27.91 -13.70 19.51
N LEU A 420 27.99 -12.51 20.12
CA LEU A 420 27.25 -12.15 21.33
C LEU A 420 25.75 -12.08 21.06
N LYS A 421 24.95 -12.79 21.88
CA LYS A 421 23.50 -12.93 21.68
C LYS A 421 22.77 -11.59 21.71
N ALA A 422 23.05 -10.73 22.70
CA ALA A 422 22.42 -9.41 22.80
C ALA A 422 22.60 -8.58 21.52
N ARG A 423 23.83 -8.49 21.00
CA ARG A 423 24.15 -7.71 19.79
C ARG A 423 23.47 -8.29 18.56
N MET A 424 23.48 -9.61 18.41
CA MET A 424 22.89 -10.26 17.24
C MET A 424 21.37 -10.27 17.28
N LEU A 425 20.77 -10.40 18.47
CA LEU A 425 19.33 -10.26 18.64
C LEU A 425 18.90 -8.82 18.35
N ALA A 426 19.60 -7.80 18.85
CA ALA A 426 19.30 -6.41 18.50
C ALA A 426 19.35 -6.18 16.99
N ARG A 427 20.40 -6.64 16.30
CA ARG A 427 20.47 -6.59 14.83
C ARG A 427 19.30 -7.31 14.17
N ARG A 428 18.92 -8.48 14.68
CA ARG A 428 17.78 -9.26 14.18
C ARG A 428 16.46 -8.52 14.33
N LEU A 429 16.20 -7.91 15.48
CA LEU A 429 15.00 -7.10 15.72
C LEU A 429 14.96 -5.86 14.81
N HIS A 430 16.11 -5.19 14.63
CA HIS A 430 16.22 -4.07 13.68
C HIS A 430 15.92 -4.49 12.24
N MET A 431 16.34 -5.70 11.83
CA MET A 431 16.02 -6.25 10.50
C MET A 431 14.56 -6.71 10.35
N ILE A 432 13.83 -6.91 11.45
CA ILE A 432 12.38 -7.18 11.41
C ILE A 432 11.62 -5.87 11.22
N ARG A 433 12.04 -4.81 11.94
CA ARG A 433 11.39 -3.51 11.92
C ARG A 433 12.41 -2.42 12.26
N HIS A 434 12.79 -1.62 11.26
CA HIS A 434 13.93 -0.70 11.32
C HIS A 434 13.79 0.41 12.38
N ASP A 435 12.57 0.90 12.61
CA ASP A 435 12.24 1.96 13.56
C ASP A 435 12.28 1.50 15.04
N THR A 436 12.53 0.22 15.31
CA THR A 436 12.66 -0.32 16.68
C THR A 436 13.89 0.21 17.40
N ASP A 437 14.96 0.50 16.65
CA ASP A 437 16.29 0.90 17.14
C ASP A 437 16.74 0.20 18.45
N PRO A 438 16.84 -1.14 18.46
CA PRO A 438 17.12 -1.90 19.66
C PRO A 438 18.57 -1.71 20.13
N ARG A 439 18.75 -1.41 21.43
CA ARG A 439 20.05 -1.31 22.09
C ARG A 439 20.48 -2.66 22.66
N ALA A 440 21.75 -3.01 22.52
CA ALA A 440 22.34 -4.19 23.14
C ALA A 440 23.37 -3.79 24.20
N ILE A 441 23.24 -4.33 25.41
CA ILE A 441 24.19 -4.23 26.51
C ILE A 441 24.78 -5.62 26.74
N VAL A 442 26.10 -5.73 26.66
CA VAL A 442 26.83 -6.99 26.83
C VAL A 442 27.49 -6.97 28.19
N ALA A 443 26.78 -7.43 29.20
CA ALA A 443 27.26 -7.47 30.57
C ALA A 443 26.58 -8.60 31.36
N ASN A 444 27.32 -9.19 32.30
CA ASN A 444 26.75 -10.13 33.24
C ASN A 444 25.91 -9.37 34.28
N LEU A 445 24.68 -9.81 34.55
CA LEU A 445 23.78 -9.12 35.48
C LEU A 445 24.39 -8.91 36.88
N PHE A 446 25.18 -9.86 37.38
CA PHE A 446 25.77 -9.77 38.72
C PHE A 446 26.98 -8.84 38.79
N ASP A 447 27.69 -8.65 37.69
CA ASP A 447 28.73 -7.63 37.57
C ASP A 447 28.13 -6.26 37.22
N ALA A 448 26.90 -6.25 36.70
CA ALA A 448 26.23 -5.10 36.15
C ALA A 448 25.60 -4.16 37.17
N GLU A 449 25.34 -4.57 38.41
CA GLU A 449 24.92 -3.63 39.48
C GLU A 449 25.96 -2.51 39.69
N ARG A 450 27.22 -2.75 39.30
CA ARG A 450 28.32 -1.78 39.31
C ARG A 450 28.50 -1.04 37.99
N SER A 451 27.69 -1.34 36.99
CA SER A 451 27.75 -0.73 35.66
C SER A 451 26.71 0.38 35.56
N ASP A 452 27.18 1.62 35.38
CA ASP A 452 26.32 2.78 35.14
C ASP A 452 25.40 2.57 33.94
N GLU A 453 25.87 1.85 32.92
CA GLU A 453 25.08 1.55 31.72
C GLU A 453 23.88 0.64 32.02
N VAL A 454 24.05 -0.37 32.88
CA VAL A 454 22.95 -1.27 33.23
C VAL A 454 22.01 -0.61 34.22
N ASN A 455 22.52 0.10 35.22
CA ASN A 455 21.70 0.90 36.13
C ASN A 455 20.81 1.88 35.35
N GLN A 456 21.39 2.61 34.38
CA GLN A 456 20.64 3.50 33.51
C GLN A 456 19.58 2.76 32.68
N ALA A 457 19.88 1.56 32.17
CA ALA A 457 18.90 0.76 31.43
C ALA A 457 17.71 0.33 32.29
N PHE A 458 17.94 0.00 33.57
CA PHE A 458 16.87 -0.29 34.53
C PHE A 458 16.04 0.94 34.89
N ASP A 459 16.67 2.11 35.03
CA ASP A 459 15.97 3.37 35.35
C ASP A 459 15.15 3.91 34.16
N ASP A 460 15.64 3.67 32.95
CA ASP A 460 14.96 4.01 31.71
C ASP A 460 13.85 3.02 31.35
N ALA A 461 13.86 1.81 31.87
CA ALA A 461 12.81 0.85 31.56
C ALA A 461 11.46 1.24 32.19
N ASP A 462 10.38 1.09 31.42
CA ASP A 462 9.01 1.05 31.94
C ASP A 462 8.65 -0.38 32.36
N PHE A 463 9.20 -1.37 31.62
CA PHE A 463 9.08 -2.80 31.92
C PHE A 463 10.44 -3.51 31.86
N VAL A 464 10.66 -4.44 32.79
CA VAL A 464 11.75 -5.41 32.74
C VAL A 464 11.17 -6.79 32.48
N ILE A 465 11.61 -7.43 31.41
CA ILE A 465 11.31 -8.83 31.11
C ILE A 465 12.53 -9.66 31.49
N ASP A 466 12.40 -10.45 32.55
CA ASP A 466 13.38 -11.45 32.93
C ASP A 466 13.12 -12.75 32.16
N ALA A 467 14.04 -13.08 31.27
CA ALA A 467 14.11 -14.35 30.55
C ALA A 467 15.48 -15.03 30.76
N SER A 468 16.14 -14.75 31.88
CA SER A 468 17.47 -15.26 32.23
C SER A 468 17.50 -16.76 32.55
N ALA A 469 16.34 -17.35 32.86
CA ALA A 469 16.18 -18.73 33.36
C ALA A 469 17.04 -19.03 34.61
N SER A 470 17.34 -18.00 35.41
CA SER A 470 18.19 -18.10 36.60
C SER A 470 17.44 -17.57 37.82
N VAL A 471 17.19 -18.44 38.81
CA VAL A 471 16.53 -18.04 40.07
C VAL A 471 17.30 -16.91 40.80
N PRO A 472 18.65 -16.97 40.91
CA PRO A 472 19.41 -15.84 41.45
C PRO A 472 19.24 -14.54 40.67
N ALA A 473 19.17 -14.59 39.34
CA ALA A 473 18.96 -13.41 38.52
C ALA A 473 17.55 -12.84 38.69
N ALA A 474 16.52 -13.69 38.72
CA ALA A 474 15.14 -13.27 38.98
C ALA A 474 15.01 -12.54 40.33
N ARG A 475 15.70 -13.03 41.37
CA ARG A 475 15.76 -12.37 42.69
C ARG A 475 16.49 -11.03 42.62
N ALA A 476 17.66 -10.97 41.99
CA ALA A 476 18.39 -9.72 41.81
C ALA A 476 17.57 -8.66 41.05
N ILE A 477 16.89 -9.07 39.96
CA ILE A 477 16.00 -8.19 39.19
C ILE A 477 14.84 -7.69 40.05
N SER A 478 14.23 -8.57 40.86
CA SER A 478 13.15 -8.22 41.78
C SER A 478 13.58 -7.16 42.80
N ASP A 479 14.78 -7.31 43.35
CA ASP A 479 15.32 -6.43 44.40
C ASP A 479 16.01 -5.17 43.84
N TRP A 480 16.24 -5.11 42.52
CA TRP A 480 16.87 -3.97 41.85
C TRP A 480 16.07 -2.69 42.08
N ALA A 481 16.72 -1.60 42.51
CA ALA A 481 16.04 -0.33 42.71
C ALA A 481 15.69 0.33 41.36
N SER A 482 14.44 0.19 40.92
CA SER A 482 13.93 0.84 39.70
C SER A 482 12.40 0.93 39.75
N LYS A 483 11.85 1.97 39.09
CA LYS A 483 10.41 2.20 38.89
C LYS A 483 9.76 1.22 37.90
N ALA A 484 10.55 0.47 37.15
CA ALA A 484 10.06 -0.42 36.10
C ALA A 484 9.18 -1.54 36.66
N ARG A 485 8.13 -1.90 35.92
CA ARG A 485 7.31 -3.08 36.23
C ARG A 485 8.04 -4.33 35.77
N ARG A 486 8.04 -5.39 36.59
CA ARG A 486 8.84 -6.60 36.33
C ARG A 486 7.95 -7.77 35.94
N ILE A 487 8.39 -8.54 34.94
CA ILE A 487 7.74 -9.77 34.47
C ILE A 487 8.84 -10.82 34.33
N SER A 488 8.71 -11.97 34.97
CA SER A 488 9.61 -13.11 34.75
C SER A 488 8.94 -14.17 33.89
N ALA A 489 9.63 -14.63 32.86
CA ALA A 489 9.21 -15.68 31.95
C ALA A 489 10.28 -16.79 31.94
N PHE A 490 9.87 -18.02 32.25
CA PHE A 490 10.74 -19.18 32.27
C PHE A 490 9.97 -20.42 31.84
N PHE A 491 10.66 -21.37 31.21
CA PHE A 491 10.13 -22.72 31.06
C PHE A 491 10.32 -23.46 32.37
N THR A 492 9.26 -24.04 32.92
CA THR A 492 9.39 -25.01 34.00
C THR A 492 10.11 -26.24 33.47
N PRO A 493 11.15 -26.75 34.16
CA PRO A 493 11.87 -27.95 33.73
C PRO A 493 11.01 -29.21 33.64
N ASP A 494 9.78 -29.21 34.15
CA ASP A 494 9.02 -30.42 34.39
C ASP A 494 7.69 -30.48 33.62
N GLY A 495 7.63 -31.37 32.62
CA GLY A 495 6.46 -32.22 32.51
C GLY A 495 6.41 -33.12 33.76
N GLY A 496 5.80 -32.62 34.83
CA GLY A 496 5.52 -33.37 36.06
C GLY A 496 6.35 -32.97 37.27
N LEU A 497 5.76 -32.19 38.18
CA LEU A 497 6.16 -32.19 39.59
C LEU A 497 5.98 -33.63 40.14
N PRO A 498 7.00 -34.28 40.72
CA PRO A 498 6.76 -35.36 41.67
C PRO A 498 6.27 -34.74 42.98
N SER A 499 5.13 -35.24 43.43
CA SER A 499 4.45 -35.00 44.72
C SER A 499 5.35 -35.11 45.95
#